data_AF-A0AAV9VQD8-F1
#
_entry.id   AF-A0AAV9VQD8-F1
#
_cell.length_a   1.000
_cell.length_b   1.000
_cell.length_c   1.000
_cell.angle_alpha   90.00
_cell.angle_beta   90.00
_cell.angle_gamma   90.00
#
_symmetry.space_group_name_H-M   'P 1'
#
loop_
_entity.id
_entity.type
_entity.pdbx_description
1 polymer ?
#
loop_
_entity_poly.entity_id
_entity_poly.type
_entity_poly.pdbx_seq_one_letter_code
_entity_poly.pdbx_strand_id
1 'polypeptide(L)'
;MQILTSISGCGGERVLYEGASSIVINGEVISQGPRFTLSNVDVVTATIDLQKVYSYRNSAGAPRHSFDKNVSILSHTPFSLAPYSNINRVATGLFPKTLSKVHFTEAEEIAVGPACWLWDYLRRSGMSGFLCPLSGGIDSCSTAIVVYVMCHLVVNAIKSGDHTVTKDVQKMCATTDRSPDWLPTTAKELCNNLLHTVYMGMPQQSSPASRRRAQELQDSIGSYHLDLSIEGGYNAQTDLITAATGHQPTFQVFGGSRAEDVCLQNIQARLRMVTAYQFGQILPVSRKRVCPTPLLVLASTNADEALRGNYTRYDCSSADLNPIGSFSKNHLREMIDWVQYNFNLPVLQTFLDAKPSGELQPITEDYCQDDEGDLGMSYDELASFAASRKNERLGAVSMFLKHVQTSTSVYTPKEVASKIKQFHHFFALNRHKTTTLTPAYHATSYSPHNNWCDSRQFLFPSQLNGHTFQKIDDLADLVERGNHQDRARASDVPIMAKL
;
A
#
# COMPACT_ATOMS: atom_id res chain seq x y z
N MET A 1 -18.56 -30.49 -8.05
CA MET A 1 -18.91 -29.63 -6.90
C MET A 1 -17.65 -29.39 -6.11
N GLN A 2 -17.34 -28.13 -5.84
CA GLN A 2 -16.24 -27.69 -5.00
C GLN A 2 -16.82 -26.76 -3.93
N ILE A 3 -16.45 -26.98 -2.67
CA ILE A 3 -16.75 -26.07 -1.57
C ILE A 3 -15.40 -25.50 -1.15
N LEU A 4 -15.23 -24.20 -1.30
CA LEU A 4 -14.05 -23.48 -0.86
C LEU A 4 -14.39 -22.71 0.41
N THR A 5 -13.62 -22.95 1.48
CA THR A 5 -13.66 -22.15 2.70
C THR A 5 -12.37 -21.37 2.81
N SER A 6 -12.47 -20.09 3.15
CA SER A 6 -11.30 -19.24 3.40
C SER A 6 -11.41 -18.58 4.77
N ILE A 7 -10.25 -18.28 5.36
CA ILE A 7 -10.15 -17.39 6.52
C ILE A 7 -10.51 -15.98 6.06
N SER A 8 -11.06 -15.17 6.96
CA SER A 8 -11.36 -13.75 6.76
C SER A 8 -10.73 -12.93 7.89
N GLY A 9 -10.23 -11.74 7.56
CA GLY A 9 -9.60 -10.83 8.51
C GLY A 9 -8.09 -11.01 8.67
N CYS A 10 -7.51 -10.33 9.66
CA CYS A 10 -6.08 -10.36 9.95
C CYS A 10 -5.75 -11.45 10.98
N GLY A 11 -4.78 -12.32 10.71
CA GLY A 11 -4.35 -13.38 11.63
C GLY A 11 -3.42 -12.94 12.76
N GLY A 12 -3.10 -11.64 12.86
CA GLY A 12 -1.99 -11.13 13.68
C GLY A 12 -0.70 -10.91 12.88
N GLU A 13 -0.80 -10.90 11.55
CA GLU A 13 0.31 -10.71 10.62
C GLU A 13 0.09 -9.49 9.72
N ARG A 14 0.97 -9.30 8.74
CA ARG A 14 0.89 -8.26 7.71
C ARG A 14 -0.14 -8.57 6.61
N VAL A 15 -0.73 -9.76 6.64
CA VAL A 15 -1.66 -10.27 5.64
C VAL A 15 -3.08 -10.14 6.15
N LEU A 16 -3.97 -9.70 5.27
CA LEU A 16 -5.40 -9.83 5.45
C LEU A 16 -5.90 -10.94 4.54
N TYR A 17 -6.66 -11.86 5.11
CA TYR A 17 -7.40 -12.86 4.35
C TYR A 17 -8.75 -12.25 3.95
N GLU A 18 -9.06 -12.23 2.67
CA GLU A 18 -10.23 -11.53 2.13
C GLU A 18 -11.57 -12.23 2.41
N GLY A 19 -11.57 -13.52 2.76
CA GLY A 19 -12.78 -14.33 2.86
C GLY A 19 -13.22 -14.89 1.50
N ALA A 20 -14.43 -14.57 1.05
CA ALA A 20 -15.00 -15.05 -0.22
C ALA A 20 -15.22 -16.58 -0.33
N SER A 21 -15.53 -17.25 0.79
CA SER A 21 -15.94 -18.66 0.79
C SER A 21 -17.02 -18.92 -0.25
N SER A 22 -16.83 -19.93 -1.11
CA SER A 22 -17.65 -20.11 -2.31
C SER A 22 -18.06 -21.56 -2.54
N ILE A 23 -19.23 -21.71 -3.15
CA ILE A 23 -19.79 -22.99 -3.56
C ILE A 23 -19.87 -22.99 -5.08
N VAL A 24 -19.12 -23.89 -5.72
CA VAL A 24 -19.00 -23.98 -7.19
C VAL A 24 -19.47 -25.33 -7.69
N ILE A 25 -20.34 -25.33 -8.71
CA ILE A 25 -20.95 -26.54 -9.27
C ILE A 25 -20.91 -26.46 -10.79
N ASN A 26 -20.34 -27.50 -11.42
CA ASN A 26 -20.28 -27.63 -12.87
C ASN A 26 -19.68 -26.39 -13.58
N GLY A 27 -18.73 -25.69 -12.93
CA GLY A 27 -18.09 -24.48 -13.46
C GLY A 27 -18.80 -23.17 -13.08
N GLU A 28 -19.96 -23.22 -12.44
CA GLU A 28 -20.72 -22.04 -12.03
C GLU A 28 -20.61 -21.75 -10.53
N VAL A 29 -20.49 -20.46 -10.18
CA VAL A 29 -20.53 -19.99 -8.79
C VAL A 29 -21.98 -19.91 -8.34
N ILE A 30 -22.33 -20.74 -7.38
CA ILE A 30 -23.69 -20.91 -6.85
C ILE A 30 -23.95 -19.96 -5.69
N SER A 31 -22.95 -19.80 -4.83
CA SER A 31 -22.99 -18.87 -3.71
C SER A 31 -21.58 -18.44 -3.37
N GLN A 32 -21.43 -17.18 -2.98
CA GLN A 32 -20.16 -16.60 -2.55
C GLN A 32 -20.42 -15.73 -1.32
N GLY A 33 -19.56 -15.87 -0.30
CA GLY A 33 -19.57 -15.01 0.87
C GLY A 33 -19.01 -13.63 0.57
N PRO A 34 -19.20 -12.66 1.47
CA PRO A 34 -18.62 -11.34 1.31
C PRO A 34 -17.09 -11.39 1.29
N ARG A 35 -16.49 -10.44 0.57
CA ARG A 35 -15.07 -10.10 0.67
C ARG A 35 -14.91 -8.93 1.64
N PHE A 36 -13.79 -8.89 2.36
CA PHE A 36 -13.42 -7.78 3.25
C PHE A 36 -14.52 -7.41 4.27
N THR A 37 -15.01 -8.42 4.98
CA THR A 37 -16.03 -8.23 6.02
C THR A 37 -15.41 -7.80 7.36
N LEU A 38 -16.17 -7.12 8.21
CA LEU A 38 -15.83 -6.89 9.62
C LEU A 38 -16.41 -7.97 10.54
N SER A 39 -17.31 -8.81 10.02
CA SER A 39 -17.95 -9.87 10.77
C SER A 39 -16.96 -11.00 11.07
N ASN A 40 -17.02 -11.54 12.29
CA ASN A 40 -16.11 -12.62 12.69
C ASN A 40 -16.43 -13.97 12.02
N VAL A 41 -17.68 -14.19 11.61
CA VAL A 41 -18.14 -15.46 11.04
C VAL A 41 -19.15 -15.20 9.92
N ASP A 42 -18.82 -15.67 8.72
CA ASP A 42 -19.73 -15.70 7.58
C ASP A 42 -20.06 -17.15 7.22
N VAL A 43 -21.35 -17.47 7.14
CA VAL A 43 -21.81 -18.81 6.75
C VAL A 43 -22.52 -18.73 5.40
N VAL A 44 -21.92 -19.39 4.41
CA VAL A 44 -22.46 -19.48 3.05
C VAL A 44 -23.16 -20.83 2.89
N THR A 45 -24.42 -20.83 2.48
CA THR A 45 -25.20 -22.06 2.28
C THR A 45 -25.81 -22.09 0.89
N ALA A 46 -25.92 -23.29 0.31
CA ALA A 46 -26.62 -23.52 -0.95
C ALA A 46 -27.34 -24.87 -0.91
N THR A 47 -28.55 -24.90 -1.48
CA THR A 47 -29.29 -26.15 -1.71
C THR A 47 -29.06 -26.61 -3.14
N ILE A 48 -28.63 -27.87 -3.29
CA ILE A 48 -28.07 -28.36 -4.54
C ILE A 48 -28.78 -29.64 -4.97
N ASP A 49 -29.14 -29.71 -6.24
CA ASP A 49 -29.64 -30.93 -6.87
C ASP A 49 -28.47 -31.79 -7.37
N LEU A 50 -28.25 -32.93 -6.71
CA LEU A 50 -27.20 -33.88 -7.06
C LEU A 50 -27.44 -34.56 -8.43
N GLN A 51 -28.69 -34.64 -8.91
CA GLN A 51 -29.00 -35.23 -10.21
C GLN A 51 -28.47 -34.37 -11.36
N LYS A 52 -28.40 -33.04 -11.20
CA LYS A 52 -27.76 -32.14 -12.18
C LYS A 52 -26.26 -32.39 -12.28
N VAL A 53 -25.59 -32.69 -11.17
CA VAL A 53 -24.16 -33.05 -11.17
C VAL A 53 -23.95 -34.39 -11.88
N TYR A 54 -24.81 -35.37 -11.61
CA TYR A 54 -24.76 -36.66 -12.29
C TYR A 54 -24.98 -36.53 -13.80
N SER A 55 -26.01 -35.77 -14.19
CA SER A 55 -26.34 -35.51 -15.59
C SER A 55 -25.21 -34.78 -16.32
N TYR A 56 -24.62 -33.75 -15.70
CA TYR A 56 -23.49 -33.00 -16.26
C TYR A 56 -22.25 -33.87 -16.50
N ARG A 57 -21.94 -34.77 -15.56
CA ARG A 57 -20.82 -35.72 -15.72
C ARG A 57 -21.03 -36.67 -16.89
N ASN A 58 -22.27 -37.10 -17.11
CA ASN A 58 -22.61 -37.98 -18.23
C ASN A 58 -22.62 -37.22 -19.57
N SER A 59 -23.07 -35.96 -19.59
CA SER A 59 -23.14 -35.16 -20.82
C SER A 59 -21.79 -34.61 -21.27
N ALA A 60 -20.90 -34.26 -20.33
CA ALA A 60 -19.58 -33.69 -20.64
C ALA A 60 -18.59 -34.71 -21.26
N GLY A 61 -19.01 -35.97 -21.43
CA GLY A 61 -18.14 -37.08 -21.79
C GLY A 61 -17.16 -37.34 -20.65
N ALA A 62 -17.45 -38.31 -19.79
CA ALA A 62 -16.51 -38.69 -18.74
C ALA A 62 -15.12 -38.87 -19.36
N PRO A 63 -14.09 -38.11 -18.92
CA PRO A 63 -12.75 -38.39 -19.39
C PRO A 63 -12.46 -39.81 -18.91
N ARG A 64 -12.36 -40.76 -19.83
CA ARG A 64 -11.72 -42.06 -19.61
C ARG A 64 -10.20 -41.86 -19.44
N HIS A 65 -9.81 -40.80 -18.74
CA HIS A 65 -8.43 -40.58 -18.33
C HIS A 65 -8.18 -41.56 -17.20
N SER A 66 -7.49 -42.64 -17.58
CA SER A 66 -6.60 -43.45 -16.76
C SER A 66 -6.88 -43.31 -15.27
N PHE A 67 -7.74 -44.18 -14.73
CA PHE A 67 -7.68 -44.51 -13.31
C PHE A 67 -6.28 -45.08 -13.08
N ASP A 68 -5.34 -44.20 -12.78
CA ASP A 68 -4.05 -44.57 -12.23
C ASP A 68 -4.34 -45.34 -10.93
N LYS A 69 -3.58 -46.41 -10.68
CA LYS A 69 -3.87 -47.43 -9.64
C LYS A 69 -3.88 -46.89 -8.20
N ASN A 70 -3.72 -45.59 -8.00
CA ASN A 70 -3.85 -44.91 -6.72
C ASN A 70 -5.33 -44.71 -6.37
N VAL A 71 -6.00 -45.82 -6.09
CA VAL A 71 -7.37 -45.83 -5.56
C VAL A 71 -7.36 -45.08 -4.23
N SER A 72 -8.04 -43.94 -4.20
CA SER A 72 -8.31 -43.23 -2.95
C SER A 72 -9.03 -44.19 -2.00
N ILE A 73 -8.56 -44.34 -0.76
CA ILE A 73 -9.26 -45.16 0.24
C ILE A 73 -10.63 -44.51 0.49
N LEU A 74 -11.69 -45.14 -0.02
CA LEU A 74 -13.06 -44.70 0.20
C LEU A 74 -13.50 -45.16 1.59
N SER A 75 -13.72 -44.22 2.50
CA SER A 75 -14.36 -44.51 3.78
C SER A 75 -15.87 -44.47 3.61
N HIS A 76 -16.55 -45.61 3.82
CA HIS A 76 -18.00 -45.68 3.80
C HIS A 76 -18.57 -45.32 5.17
N THR A 77 -19.20 -44.15 5.27
CA THR A 77 -19.91 -43.70 6.47
C THR A 77 -21.43 -43.82 6.24
N PRO A 78 -22.19 -44.55 7.07
CA PRO A 78 -23.63 -44.68 6.94
C PRO A 78 -24.33 -43.36 7.36
N PHE A 79 -24.43 -42.43 6.40
CA PHE A 79 -25.02 -41.11 6.60
C PHE A 79 -25.76 -40.66 5.34
N SER A 80 -26.90 -39.98 5.50
CA SER A 80 -27.66 -39.39 4.40
C SER A 80 -27.53 -37.88 4.40
N LEU A 81 -26.92 -37.33 3.34
CA LEU A 81 -26.83 -35.87 3.13
C LEU A 81 -28.18 -35.23 2.77
N ALA A 82 -29.13 -36.02 2.26
CA ALA A 82 -30.45 -35.56 1.84
C ALA A 82 -31.53 -36.54 2.33
N PRO A 83 -31.89 -36.52 3.63
CA PRO A 83 -32.94 -37.38 4.17
C PRO A 83 -34.32 -36.97 3.62
N TYR A 84 -35.18 -37.95 3.36
CA TYR A 84 -36.53 -37.73 2.81
C TYR A 84 -37.42 -36.83 3.69
N SER A 85 -37.12 -36.69 4.99
CA SER A 85 -37.79 -35.74 5.89
C SER A 85 -37.56 -34.27 5.52
N ASN A 86 -36.54 -33.96 4.71
CA ASN A 86 -36.22 -32.60 4.27
C ASN A 86 -36.88 -32.20 2.94
N ILE A 87 -37.78 -33.02 2.38
CA ILE A 87 -38.47 -32.75 1.09
C ILE A 87 -39.23 -31.42 1.10
N ASN A 88 -39.75 -30.98 2.25
CA ASN A 88 -40.45 -29.70 2.37
C ASN A 88 -39.54 -28.48 2.12
N ARG A 89 -38.22 -28.60 2.29
CA ARG A 89 -37.25 -27.55 1.91
C ARG A 89 -36.95 -27.51 0.41
N VAL A 90 -37.26 -28.58 -0.33
CA VAL A 90 -37.13 -28.62 -1.80
C VAL A 90 -38.34 -27.94 -2.45
N ALA A 91 -39.51 -27.99 -1.80
CA ALA A 91 -40.74 -27.36 -2.27
C ALA A 91 -40.76 -25.82 -2.23
N THR A 92 -39.82 -25.17 -1.53
CA THR A 92 -39.74 -23.70 -1.43
C THR A 92 -39.08 -23.01 -2.63
N GLY A 93 -38.67 -23.76 -3.68
CA GLY A 93 -38.19 -23.16 -4.93
C GLY A 93 -36.85 -22.41 -4.83
N LEU A 94 -36.08 -22.64 -3.77
CA LEU A 94 -34.74 -22.08 -3.56
C LEU A 94 -33.72 -22.79 -4.47
N PHE A 95 -33.90 -22.68 -5.78
CA PHE A 95 -32.84 -22.98 -6.72
C PHE A 95 -31.87 -21.79 -6.71
N PRO A 96 -30.58 -22.01 -6.46
CA PRO A 96 -29.62 -20.92 -6.49
C PRO A 96 -29.61 -20.30 -7.89
N LYS A 97 -29.83 -18.99 -7.97
CA LYS A 97 -29.52 -18.22 -9.16
C LYS A 97 -28.01 -18.11 -9.27
N THR A 98 -27.46 -18.37 -10.46
CA THR A 98 -26.07 -18.04 -10.76
C THR A 98 -25.85 -16.57 -10.43
N LEU A 99 -24.98 -16.30 -9.46
CA LEU A 99 -24.66 -14.93 -9.08
C LEU A 99 -23.76 -14.33 -10.15
N SER A 100 -24.02 -13.08 -10.54
CA SER A 100 -23.01 -12.28 -11.22
C SER A 100 -21.79 -12.17 -10.30
N LYS A 101 -20.60 -12.46 -10.82
CA LYS A 101 -19.37 -12.28 -10.06
C LYS A 101 -19.27 -10.81 -9.62
N VAL A 102 -19.36 -10.56 -8.32
CA VAL A 102 -19.10 -9.23 -7.77
C VAL A 102 -17.58 -9.08 -7.75
N HIS A 103 -17.07 -8.32 -8.72
CA HIS A 103 -15.66 -8.00 -8.81
C HIS A 103 -15.45 -6.63 -8.17
N PHE A 104 -14.53 -6.56 -7.21
CA PHE A 104 -14.01 -5.27 -6.76
C PHE A 104 -13.09 -4.75 -7.87
N THR A 105 -13.10 -3.44 -8.08
CA THR A 105 -12.03 -2.79 -8.86
C THR A 105 -10.73 -2.78 -8.06
N GLU A 106 -9.58 -2.60 -8.73
CA GLU A 106 -8.29 -2.51 -8.01
C GLU A 106 -8.33 -1.36 -6.99
N ALA A 107 -8.83 -0.19 -7.39
CA ALA A 107 -9.03 0.96 -6.49
C ALA A 107 -9.89 0.64 -5.26
N GLU A 108 -10.98 -0.12 -5.43
CA GLU A 108 -11.84 -0.57 -4.33
C GLU A 108 -11.09 -1.51 -3.37
N GLU A 109 -10.31 -2.46 -3.89
CA GLU A 109 -9.51 -3.37 -3.06
C GLU A 109 -8.43 -2.64 -2.28
N ILE A 110 -7.77 -1.66 -2.92
CA ILE A 110 -6.74 -0.80 -2.30
C ILE A 110 -7.35 0.03 -1.17
N ALA A 111 -8.60 0.50 -1.30
CA ALA A 111 -9.27 1.26 -0.25
C ALA A 111 -9.78 0.36 0.90
N VAL A 112 -10.43 -0.75 0.58
CA VAL A 112 -11.19 -1.56 1.54
C VAL A 112 -10.31 -2.59 2.27
N GLY A 113 -9.37 -3.22 1.59
CA GLY A 113 -8.49 -4.24 2.18
C GLY A 113 -7.69 -3.71 3.37
N PRO A 114 -6.83 -2.68 3.18
CA PRO A 114 -6.10 -2.05 4.28
C PRO A 114 -7.00 -1.52 5.40
N ALA A 115 -8.21 -1.04 5.07
CA ALA A 115 -9.18 -0.56 6.06
C ALA A 115 -9.63 -1.68 7.01
N CYS A 116 -10.03 -2.83 6.47
CA CYS A 116 -10.36 -4.02 7.28
C CYS A 116 -9.15 -4.50 8.11
N TRP A 117 -7.94 -4.43 7.55
CA TRP A 117 -6.72 -4.80 8.26
C TRP A 117 -6.44 -3.89 9.46
N LEU A 118 -6.58 -2.57 9.29
CA LEU A 118 -6.44 -1.61 10.39
C LEU A 118 -7.52 -1.81 11.47
N TRP A 119 -8.76 -2.10 11.09
CA TRP A 119 -9.83 -2.38 12.06
C TRP A 119 -9.48 -3.57 12.95
N ASP A 120 -9.07 -4.69 12.34
CA ASP A 120 -8.67 -5.87 13.09
C ASP A 120 -7.44 -5.61 13.97
N TYR A 121 -6.45 -4.86 13.47
CA TYR A 121 -5.28 -4.48 14.27
C TYR A 121 -5.66 -3.63 15.49
N LEU A 122 -6.53 -2.63 15.30
CA LEU A 122 -6.94 -1.73 16.37
C LEU A 122 -7.71 -2.47 17.46
N ARG A 123 -8.73 -3.26 17.08
CA ARG A 123 -9.56 -3.99 18.06
C ARG A 123 -8.83 -5.07 18.83
N ARG A 124 -7.83 -5.71 18.20
CA ARG A 124 -7.05 -6.77 18.84
C ARG A 124 -5.88 -6.23 19.67
N SER A 125 -5.32 -5.08 19.29
CA SER A 125 -4.24 -4.45 20.05
C SER A 125 -4.72 -3.76 21.32
N GLY A 126 -6.00 -3.35 21.38
CA GLY A 126 -6.54 -2.61 22.52
C GLY A 126 -6.06 -1.15 22.59
N MET A 127 -5.51 -0.62 21.50
CA MET A 127 -5.06 0.76 21.39
C MET A 127 -6.24 1.72 21.22
N SER A 128 -6.04 3.00 21.53
CA SER A 128 -7.12 4.00 21.56
C SER A 128 -7.43 4.66 20.20
N GLY A 129 -6.69 4.28 19.17
CA GLY A 129 -6.82 4.81 17.81
C GLY A 129 -5.48 4.87 17.09
N PHE A 130 -5.40 5.77 16.12
CA PHE A 130 -4.27 6.00 15.23
C PHE A 130 -3.76 7.43 15.32
N LEU A 131 -2.47 7.60 15.08
CA LEU A 131 -1.85 8.88 14.78
C LEU A 131 -1.21 8.83 13.38
N CYS A 132 -1.59 9.76 12.51
CA CYS A 132 -1.04 9.91 11.16
C CYS A 132 -0.32 11.26 11.04
N PRO A 133 1.02 11.27 10.84
CA PRO A 133 1.75 12.46 10.40
C PRO A 133 1.22 12.87 9.03
N LEU A 134 0.51 13.99 8.95
CA LEU A 134 -0.16 14.45 7.73
C LEU A 134 0.69 15.54 7.09
N SER A 135 1.25 15.28 5.91
CA SER A 135 2.17 16.21 5.24
C SER A 135 1.50 17.12 4.21
N GLY A 136 0.26 16.82 3.82
CA GLY A 136 -0.38 17.49 2.67
C GLY A 136 0.06 16.92 1.30
N GLY A 137 0.83 15.82 1.31
CA GLY A 137 1.13 15.00 0.12
C GLY A 137 0.22 13.78 0.00
N ILE A 138 0.22 13.15 -1.17
CA ILE A 138 -0.72 12.07 -1.52
C ILE A 138 -0.54 10.80 -0.67
N ASP A 139 0.69 10.48 -0.24
CA ASP A 139 0.94 9.25 0.51
C ASP A 139 0.31 9.33 1.92
N SER A 140 0.54 10.43 2.64
CA SER A 140 -0.09 10.65 3.96
C SER A 140 -1.61 10.84 3.87
N CYS A 141 -2.09 11.46 2.77
CA CYS A 141 -3.51 11.52 2.46
C CYS A 141 -4.11 10.12 2.30
N SER A 142 -3.44 9.24 1.56
CA SER A 142 -3.89 7.86 1.33
C SER A 142 -4.01 7.07 2.64
N THR A 143 -3.02 7.19 3.53
CA THR A 143 -3.08 6.60 4.87
C THR A 143 -4.28 7.09 5.68
N ALA A 144 -4.52 8.41 5.70
CA ALA A 144 -5.67 8.98 6.40
C ALA A 144 -7.02 8.54 5.79
N ILE A 145 -7.08 8.44 4.46
CA ILE A 145 -8.26 7.98 3.73
C ILE A 145 -8.57 6.51 4.01
N VAL A 146 -7.57 5.63 4.10
CA VAL A 146 -7.79 4.22 4.51
C VAL A 146 -8.47 4.15 5.88
N VAL A 147 -8.05 4.99 6.84
CA VAL A 147 -8.68 5.05 8.17
C VAL A 147 -10.11 5.62 8.07
N TYR A 148 -10.36 6.59 7.18
CA TYR A 148 -11.70 7.12 6.94
C TYR A 148 -12.64 6.08 6.31
N VAL A 149 -12.18 5.31 5.33
CA VAL A 149 -12.91 4.18 4.73
C VAL A 149 -13.23 3.14 5.81
N MET A 150 -12.26 2.82 6.68
CA MET A 150 -12.48 1.96 7.85
C MET A 150 -13.63 2.48 8.73
N CYS A 151 -13.67 3.78 9.03
CA CYS A 151 -14.76 4.37 9.80
C CYS A 151 -16.14 4.20 9.13
N HIS A 152 -16.23 4.29 7.81
CA HIS A 152 -17.47 4.00 7.08
C HIS A 152 -17.91 2.55 7.21
N LEU A 153 -16.99 1.60 7.05
CA LEU A 153 -17.27 0.17 7.21
C LEU A 153 -17.79 -0.13 8.62
N VAL A 154 -17.14 0.45 9.64
CA VAL A 154 -17.53 0.29 11.05
C VAL A 154 -18.90 0.87 11.33
N VAL A 155 -19.18 2.10 10.89
CA VAL A 155 -20.51 2.72 11.09
C VAL A 155 -21.60 1.93 10.37
N ASN A 156 -21.33 1.39 9.19
CA ASN A 156 -22.28 0.54 8.47
C ASN A 156 -22.52 -0.79 9.19
N ALA A 157 -21.49 -1.39 9.80
CA ALA A 157 -21.65 -2.59 10.62
C ALA A 157 -22.48 -2.32 11.89
N ILE A 158 -22.28 -1.18 12.55
CA ILE A 158 -23.11 -0.75 13.70
C ILE A 158 -24.58 -0.61 13.26
N LYS A 159 -24.85 0.06 12.15
CA LYS A 159 -26.22 0.24 11.60
C LYS A 159 -26.86 -1.09 11.21
N SER A 160 -26.06 -2.08 10.83
CA SER A 160 -26.51 -3.43 10.49
C SER A 160 -26.74 -4.32 11.72
N GLY A 161 -26.48 -3.81 12.94
CA GLY A 161 -26.69 -4.53 14.18
C GLY A 161 -25.55 -5.47 14.61
N ASP A 162 -24.32 -5.25 14.13
CA ASP A 162 -23.16 -6.05 14.56
C ASP A 162 -22.76 -5.70 16.01
N HIS A 163 -23.21 -6.52 16.95
CA HIS A 163 -22.97 -6.36 18.38
C HIS A 163 -21.49 -6.41 18.78
N THR A 164 -20.64 -7.12 18.03
CA THR A 164 -19.20 -7.16 18.34
C THR A 164 -18.56 -5.84 17.99
N VAL A 165 -18.82 -5.33 16.78
CA VAL A 165 -18.32 -4.02 16.35
C VAL A 165 -18.83 -2.90 17.27
N THR A 166 -20.11 -2.93 17.66
CA THR A 166 -20.68 -1.95 18.60
C THR A 166 -19.91 -1.91 19.92
N LYS A 167 -19.63 -3.05 20.53
CA LYS A 167 -18.90 -3.13 21.81
C LYS A 167 -17.45 -2.65 21.68
N ASP A 168 -16.78 -3.02 20.59
CA ASP A 168 -15.41 -2.59 20.33
C ASP A 168 -15.33 -1.07 20.20
N VAL A 169 -16.26 -0.44 19.47
CA VAL A 169 -16.33 1.02 19.32
C VAL A 169 -16.64 1.71 20.65
N GLN A 170 -17.61 1.23 21.42
CA GLN A 170 -17.93 1.81 22.74
C GLN A 170 -16.71 1.80 23.66
N LYS A 171 -15.96 0.69 23.67
CA LYS A 171 -14.74 0.55 24.48
C LYS A 171 -13.63 1.50 24.03
N MET A 172 -13.32 1.56 22.74
CA MET A 172 -12.24 2.40 22.20
C MET A 172 -12.54 3.90 22.32
N CYS A 173 -13.80 4.26 22.09
CA CYS A 173 -14.22 5.65 22.02
C CYS A 173 -14.69 6.22 23.38
N ALA A 174 -14.65 5.42 24.46
CA ALA A 174 -15.07 5.85 25.78
C ALA A 174 -14.24 7.04 26.28
N THR A 175 -14.94 8.12 26.69
CA THR A 175 -14.35 9.29 27.34
C THR A 175 -15.06 9.56 28.67
N THR A 176 -14.38 10.22 29.60
CA THR A 176 -14.93 10.48 30.94
C THR A 176 -16.10 11.45 30.96
N ASP A 177 -16.36 12.15 29.86
CA ASP A 177 -17.39 13.17 29.68
C ASP A 177 -18.57 12.72 28.80
N ARG A 178 -18.59 11.47 28.31
CA ARG A 178 -19.67 10.92 27.48
C ARG A 178 -20.37 9.75 28.16
N SER A 179 -21.60 9.48 27.71
CA SER A 179 -22.34 8.28 28.11
C SER A 179 -21.57 7.01 27.69
N PRO A 180 -21.51 5.95 28.53
CA PRO A 180 -20.92 4.67 28.17
C PRO A 180 -21.55 4.02 26.93
N ASP A 181 -22.82 4.30 26.68
CA ASP A 181 -23.58 3.75 25.55
C ASP A 181 -23.47 4.58 24.27
N TRP A 182 -22.64 5.64 24.27
CA TRP A 182 -22.48 6.51 23.11
C TRP A 182 -21.96 5.73 21.89
N LEU A 183 -22.53 6.04 20.72
CA LEU A 183 -22.13 5.49 19.42
C LEU A 183 -22.04 6.60 18.39
N PRO A 184 -21.10 6.50 17.44
CA PRO A 184 -20.99 7.44 16.34
C PRO A 184 -22.16 7.28 15.37
N THR A 185 -22.73 8.41 14.94
CA THR A 185 -23.79 8.47 13.93
C THR A 185 -23.23 8.52 12.51
N THR A 186 -22.04 9.12 12.36
CA THR A 186 -21.37 9.34 11.07
C THR A 186 -19.92 8.84 11.09
N ALA A 187 -19.40 8.54 9.91
CA ALA A 187 -17.99 8.17 9.76
C ALA A 187 -17.04 9.30 10.21
N LYS A 188 -17.42 10.57 10.02
CA LYS A 188 -16.64 11.72 10.49
C LYS A 188 -16.53 11.76 12.01
N GLU A 189 -17.64 11.53 12.71
CA GLU A 189 -17.67 11.49 14.17
C GLU A 189 -16.82 10.34 14.73
N LEU A 190 -16.86 9.17 14.09
CA LEU A 190 -15.97 8.06 14.44
C LEU A 190 -14.51 8.38 14.11
N CYS A 191 -14.23 8.96 12.95
CA CYS A 191 -12.90 9.36 12.51
C CYS A 191 -12.28 10.38 13.48
N ASN A 192 -13.06 11.32 14.01
CA ASN A 192 -12.59 12.24 15.04
C ASN A 192 -12.06 11.53 16.28
N ASN A 193 -12.67 10.40 16.64
CA ASN A 193 -12.28 9.64 17.82
C ASN A 193 -11.08 8.73 17.53
N LEU A 194 -11.06 8.09 16.37
CA LEU A 194 -10.05 7.07 16.06
C LEU A 194 -8.81 7.61 15.35
N LEU A 195 -8.93 8.68 14.56
CA LEU A 195 -7.82 9.24 13.78
C LEU A 195 -7.39 10.59 14.33
N HIS A 196 -6.12 10.66 14.74
CA HIS A 196 -5.46 11.90 15.10
C HIS A 196 -4.45 12.22 14.00
N THR A 197 -4.54 13.41 13.42
CA THR A 197 -3.60 13.88 12.40
C THR A 197 -2.73 14.98 12.96
N VAL A 198 -1.46 15.00 12.57
CA VAL A 198 -0.52 16.05 12.99
C VAL A 198 0.25 16.57 11.78
N TYR A 199 0.08 17.85 11.48
CA TYR A 199 0.92 18.57 10.52
C TYR A 199 2.11 19.18 11.28
N MET A 200 3.32 18.95 10.77
CA MET A 200 4.58 19.34 11.42
C MET A 200 5.39 20.21 10.46
N GLY A 201 5.01 21.48 10.40
CA GLY A 201 5.55 22.47 9.49
C GLY A 201 6.88 23.07 9.94
N MET A 202 7.64 23.55 8.96
CA MET A 202 8.82 24.38 9.11
C MET A 202 8.62 25.67 8.31
N PRO A 203 8.73 26.87 8.90
CA PRO A 203 8.35 28.12 8.21
C PRO A 203 9.09 28.39 6.89
N GLN A 204 10.36 27.98 6.77
CA GLN A 204 11.19 28.24 5.58
C GLN A 204 11.13 27.13 4.52
N GLN A 205 10.70 25.93 4.90
CA GLN A 205 10.74 24.73 4.05
C GLN A 205 9.34 24.27 3.64
N SER A 206 8.34 24.43 4.50
CA SER A 206 6.98 23.94 4.27
C SER A 206 6.12 24.96 3.53
N SER A 207 5.44 24.51 2.47
CA SER A 207 4.61 25.40 1.66
C SER A 207 3.26 25.73 2.35
N PRO A 208 2.73 26.95 2.18
CA PRO A 208 1.36 27.27 2.62
C PRO A 208 0.30 26.36 1.98
N ALA A 209 0.58 25.84 0.78
CA ALA A 209 -0.31 24.95 0.05
C ALA A 209 -0.40 23.56 0.71
N SER A 210 0.73 22.97 1.13
CA SER A 210 0.73 21.66 1.81
C SER A 210 0.02 21.72 3.15
N ARG A 211 0.27 22.79 3.92
CA ARG A 211 -0.44 23.07 5.18
C ARG A 211 -1.95 23.22 4.99
N ARG A 212 -2.37 24.00 3.99
CA ARG A 212 -3.79 24.18 3.66
C ARG A 212 -4.46 22.86 3.28
N ARG A 213 -3.84 22.07 2.39
CA ARG A 213 -4.38 20.75 1.99
C ARG A 213 -4.57 19.83 3.18
N ALA A 214 -3.61 19.80 4.12
CA ALA A 214 -3.74 19.00 5.35
C ALA A 214 -4.95 19.45 6.20
N GLN A 215 -5.17 20.76 6.30
CA GLN A 215 -6.31 21.33 7.03
C GLN A 215 -7.66 21.10 6.32
N GLU A 216 -7.72 21.22 5.00
CA GLU A 216 -8.96 20.95 4.23
C GLU A 216 -9.33 19.46 4.25
N LEU A 217 -8.32 18.57 4.25
CA LEU A 217 -8.55 17.13 4.35
C LEU A 217 -9.15 16.77 5.72
N GLN A 218 -8.59 17.30 6.82
CA GLN A 218 -9.12 16.99 8.14
C GLN A 218 -10.56 17.50 8.33
N ASP A 219 -10.92 18.67 7.77
CA ASP A 219 -12.31 19.17 7.78
C ASP A 219 -13.25 18.22 7.00
N SER A 220 -12.72 17.65 5.91
CA SER A 220 -13.48 16.74 5.05
C SER A 220 -13.69 15.37 5.69
N ILE A 221 -12.70 14.80 6.39
CA ILE A 221 -12.81 13.46 6.99
C ILE A 221 -13.21 13.47 8.48
N GLY A 222 -13.05 14.59 9.17
CA GLY A 222 -13.40 14.77 10.59
C GLY A 222 -12.34 14.34 11.59
N SER A 223 -11.09 14.06 11.19
CA SER A 223 -10.03 13.64 12.11
C SER A 223 -9.71 14.70 13.16
N TYR A 224 -9.22 14.30 14.34
CA TYR A 224 -8.70 15.27 15.31
C TYR A 224 -7.33 15.79 14.85
N HIS A 225 -7.26 17.05 14.44
CA HIS A 225 -6.07 17.62 13.82
C HIS A 225 -5.27 18.54 14.74
N LEU A 226 -3.95 18.41 14.68
CA LEU A 226 -3.00 19.34 15.28
C LEU A 226 -2.10 19.91 14.19
N ASP A 227 -1.87 21.21 14.27
CA ASP A 227 -0.97 21.94 13.38
C ASP A 227 0.14 22.57 14.22
N LEU A 228 1.37 22.09 14.04
CA LEU A 228 2.51 22.38 14.89
C LEU A 228 3.70 22.88 14.06
N SER A 229 4.52 23.75 14.67
CA SER A 229 5.86 24.07 14.17
C SER A 229 6.90 23.25 14.91
N ILE A 230 7.83 22.64 14.18
CA ILE A 230 8.97 21.90 14.76
C ILE A 230 10.25 22.75 14.83
N GLU A 231 10.18 24.03 14.41
CA GLU A 231 11.33 24.93 14.28
C GLU A 231 12.15 25.05 15.56
N GLY A 232 11.50 25.20 16.72
CA GLY A 232 12.20 25.30 18.00
C GLY A 232 13.02 24.05 18.33
N GLY A 233 12.49 22.86 18.04
CA GLY A 233 13.20 21.60 18.23
C GLY A 233 14.31 21.40 17.19
N TYR A 234 14.09 21.86 15.96
CA TYR A 234 15.08 21.81 14.88
C TYR A 234 16.28 22.69 15.19
N ASN A 235 16.05 23.96 15.56
CA ASN A 235 17.10 24.92 15.89
C ASN A 235 17.93 24.43 17.08
N ALA A 236 17.29 23.87 18.11
CA ALA A 236 18.01 23.30 19.25
C ALA A 236 18.98 22.17 18.84
N GLN A 237 18.62 21.35 17.84
CA GLN A 237 19.48 20.28 17.34
C GLN A 237 20.61 20.81 16.45
N THR A 238 20.35 21.82 15.62
CA THR A 238 21.39 22.45 14.80
C THR A 238 22.39 23.25 15.64
N ASP A 239 21.90 23.94 16.68
CA ASP A 239 22.72 24.69 17.62
C ASP A 239 23.65 23.76 18.41
N LEU A 240 23.17 22.54 18.74
CA LEU A 240 24.00 21.53 19.39
C LEU A 240 25.20 21.12 18.54
N ILE A 241 25.02 20.99 17.22
CA ILE A 241 26.14 20.69 16.28
C ILE A 241 27.14 21.84 16.28
N THR A 242 26.65 23.08 16.15
CA THR A 242 27.49 24.28 16.14
C THR A 242 28.26 24.42 17.44
N ALA A 243 27.61 24.22 18.59
CA ALA A 243 28.24 24.29 19.91
C ALA A 243 29.29 23.20 20.14
N ALA A 244 29.05 21.97 19.64
CA ALA A 244 29.96 20.84 19.85
C ALA A 244 31.15 20.83 18.88
N THR A 245 30.98 21.33 17.65
CA THR A 245 31.98 21.21 16.58
C THR A 245 32.59 22.54 16.13
N GLY A 246 31.97 23.67 16.48
CA GLY A 246 32.31 24.98 15.92
C GLY A 246 31.89 25.19 14.47
N HIS A 247 31.24 24.19 13.84
CA HIS A 247 30.81 24.23 12.44
C HIS A 247 29.30 24.42 12.33
N GLN A 248 28.88 25.42 11.56
CA GLN A 248 27.47 25.67 11.29
C GLN A 248 27.06 25.02 9.95
N PRO A 249 26.30 23.91 9.96
CA PRO A 249 25.86 23.26 8.73
C PRO A 249 24.93 24.18 7.93
N THR A 250 25.11 24.19 6.60
CA THR A 250 24.36 25.05 5.67
C THR A 250 23.67 24.19 4.61
N PHE A 251 22.47 24.58 4.15
CA PHE A 251 21.78 23.86 3.06
C PHE A 251 22.53 24.02 1.73
N GLN A 252 22.38 23.05 0.83
CA GLN A 252 23.06 23.07 -0.46
C GLN A 252 22.64 24.27 -1.32
N VAL A 253 21.37 24.67 -1.24
CA VAL A 253 20.84 25.88 -1.91
C VAL A 253 21.53 27.18 -1.47
N PHE A 254 22.15 27.18 -0.28
CA PHE A 254 22.91 28.29 0.27
C PHE A 254 24.44 28.07 0.22
N GLY A 255 24.91 27.12 -0.59
CA GLY A 255 26.33 26.84 -0.80
C GLY A 255 26.95 25.81 0.14
N GLY A 256 26.15 25.15 0.97
CA GLY A 256 26.60 24.04 1.82
C GLY A 256 26.96 22.77 1.02
N SER A 257 27.68 21.85 1.66
CA SER A 257 28.02 20.56 1.06
C SER A 257 26.81 19.60 1.04
N ARG A 258 26.84 18.59 0.16
CA ARG A 258 25.80 17.53 0.14
C ARG A 258 25.64 16.83 1.49
N ALA A 259 26.73 16.66 2.24
CA ALA A 259 26.70 16.02 3.55
C ALA A 259 25.97 16.89 4.59
N GLU A 260 26.19 18.20 4.56
CA GLU A 260 25.48 19.16 5.42
C GLU A 260 24.00 19.19 5.08
N ASP A 261 23.67 19.29 3.80
CA ASP A 261 22.30 19.33 3.31
C ASP A 261 21.50 18.10 3.74
N VAL A 262 22.05 16.89 3.52
CA VAL A 262 21.45 15.64 3.97
C VAL A 262 21.35 15.58 5.50
N CYS A 263 22.33 16.14 6.24
CA CYS A 263 22.25 16.20 7.69
C CYS A 263 21.06 17.05 8.16
N LEU A 264 20.92 18.26 7.63
CA LEU A 264 19.83 19.19 7.97
C LEU A 264 18.45 18.62 7.62
N GLN A 265 18.29 18.03 6.44
CA GLN A 265 17.06 17.35 6.05
C GLN A 265 16.71 16.18 7.00
N ASN A 266 17.71 15.36 7.36
CA ASN A 266 17.52 14.22 8.25
C ASN A 266 17.11 14.64 9.68
N ILE A 267 17.61 15.77 10.19
CA ILE A 267 17.20 16.29 11.51
C ILE A 267 15.70 16.60 11.49
N GLN A 268 15.22 17.31 10.46
CA GLN A 268 13.79 17.61 10.32
C GLN A 268 12.96 16.31 10.25
N ALA A 269 13.37 15.37 9.41
CA ALA A 269 12.64 14.12 9.20
C ALA A 269 12.55 13.27 10.49
N ARG A 270 13.65 13.16 11.25
CA ARG A 270 13.68 12.39 12.52
C ARG A 270 12.95 13.10 13.65
N LEU A 271 13.01 14.43 13.71
CA LEU A 271 12.30 15.20 14.71
C LEU A 271 10.78 15.00 14.58
N ARG A 272 10.27 14.97 13.34
CA ARG A 272 8.86 14.64 13.06
C ARG A 272 8.45 13.27 13.60
N MET A 273 9.33 12.27 13.51
CA MET A 273 9.07 10.94 14.09
C MET A 273 8.97 11.00 15.62
N VAL A 274 9.92 11.68 16.28
CA VAL A 274 9.90 11.85 17.74
C VAL A 274 8.62 12.56 18.19
N THR A 275 8.25 13.65 17.50
CA THR A 275 7.00 14.38 17.76
C THR A 275 5.77 13.51 17.53
N ALA A 276 5.71 12.73 16.46
CA ALA A 276 4.58 11.83 16.20
C ALA A 276 4.35 10.83 17.34
N TYR A 277 5.41 10.18 17.83
CA TYR A 277 5.29 9.26 18.97
C TYR A 277 4.95 9.96 20.28
N GLN A 278 5.52 11.14 20.53
CA GLN A 278 5.20 11.95 21.72
C GLN A 278 3.71 12.29 21.78
N PHE A 279 3.14 12.76 20.66
CA PHE A 279 1.72 13.05 20.58
C PHE A 279 0.85 11.79 20.60
N GLY A 280 1.31 10.70 19.99
CA GLY A 280 0.62 9.41 19.98
C GLY A 280 0.40 8.85 21.38
N GLN A 281 1.35 9.11 22.29
CA GLN A 281 1.27 8.66 23.68
C GLN A 281 0.38 9.55 24.56
N ILE A 282 0.42 10.88 24.37
CA ILE A 282 -0.26 11.82 25.28
C ILE A 282 -1.70 12.16 24.87
N LEU A 283 -2.04 12.09 23.58
CA LEU A 283 -3.36 12.51 23.10
C LEU A 283 -4.54 11.75 23.72
N PRO A 284 -4.49 10.42 23.92
CA PRO A 284 -5.55 9.70 24.63
C PRO A 284 -5.82 10.27 26.03
N VAL A 285 -4.78 10.71 26.74
CA VAL A 285 -4.89 11.34 28.07
C VAL A 285 -5.48 12.74 27.97
N SER A 286 -4.94 13.59 27.08
CA SER A 286 -5.46 14.96 26.91
C SER A 286 -6.90 15.00 26.39
N ARG A 287 -7.31 13.95 25.69
CA ARG A 287 -8.67 13.73 25.20
C ARG A 287 -9.58 12.95 26.16
N LYS A 288 -9.15 12.77 27.41
CA LYS A 288 -9.97 12.22 28.50
C LYS A 288 -10.52 10.82 28.22
N ARG A 289 -9.75 9.96 27.54
CA ARG A 289 -10.11 8.55 27.36
C ARG A 289 -10.25 7.88 28.74
N VAL A 290 -11.27 7.03 28.91
CA VAL A 290 -11.52 6.33 30.18
C VAL A 290 -10.37 5.37 30.52
N CYS A 291 -9.87 4.65 29.52
CA CYS A 291 -8.69 3.79 29.63
C CYS A 291 -7.68 4.24 28.57
N PRO A 292 -6.87 5.28 28.84
CA PRO A 292 -5.98 5.84 27.85
C PRO A 292 -4.87 4.83 27.52
N THR A 293 -4.90 4.30 26.30
CA THR A 293 -3.81 3.53 25.70
C THR A 293 -3.19 4.34 24.55
N PRO A 294 -1.90 4.19 24.24
CA PRO A 294 -1.28 4.94 23.15
C PRO A 294 -2.01 4.77 21.81
N LEU A 295 -1.83 5.75 20.92
CA LEU A 295 -2.25 5.65 19.53
C LEU A 295 -1.21 4.88 18.73
N LEU A 296 -1.66 4.05 17.80
CA LEU A 296 -0.79 3.41 16.81
C LEU A 296 -0.32 4.45 15.79
N VAL A 297 0.98 4.68 15.69
CA VAL A 297 1.54 5.61 14.70
C VAL A 297 1.53 4.93 13.33
N LEU A 298 0.99 5.62 12.33
CA LEU A 298 0.91 5.16 10.96
C LEU A 298 2.02 5.79 10.11
N ALA A 299 2.78 4.95 9.42
CA ALA A 299 3.72 5.37 8.38
C ALA A 299 3.01 5.48 7.03
N SER A 300 3.55 6.34 6.17
CA SER A 300 3.00 6.62 4.83
C SER A 300 4.04 6.48 3.72
N THR A 301 4.99 5.55 3.86
CA THR A 301 5.97 5.27 2.80
C THR A 301 5.39 4.29 1.81
N ASN A 302 5.40 4.61 0.52
CA ASN A 302 4.93 3.71 -0.54
C ASN A 302 6.01 2.68 -0.94
N ALA A 303 5.62 1.67 -1.72
CA ALA A 303 6.51 0.57 -2.12
C ALA A 303 7.68 1.04 -2.99
N ASP A 304 7.46 2.05 -3.84
CA ASP A 304 8.46 2.52 -4.80
C ASP A 304 9.60 3.27 -4.09
N GLU A 305 9.25 4.17 -3.16
CA GLU A 305 10.19 4.86 -2.28
C GLU A 305 10.94 3.88 -1.39
N ALA A 306 10.25 2.90 -0.82
CA ALA A 306 10.86 1.86 0.00
C ALA A 306 11.86 1.01 -0.80
N LEU A 307 11.53 0.65 -2.04
CA LEU A 307 12.39 -0.13 -2.93
C LEU A 307 13.66 0.65 -3.32
N ARG A 308 13.48 1.92 -3.67
CA ARG A 308 14.57 2.81 -4.06
C ARG A 308 15.41 3.29 -2.86
N GLY A 309 14.81 3.25 -1.67
CA GLY A 309 15.38 3.76 -0.43
C GLY A 309 15.34 5.28 -0.32
N ASN A 310 14.37 5.92 -0.96
CA ASN A 310 14.18 7.37 -0.97
C ASN A 310 13.39 7.84 0.26
N TYR A 311 13.93 7.57 1.44
CA TYR A 311 13.37 7.99 2.72
C TYR A 311 14.49 8.07 3.77
N THR A 312 14.26 8.81 4.86
CA THR A 312 15.25 8.92 5.93
C THR A 312 15.10 7.75 6.88
N ARG A 313 16.20 7.05 7.18
CA ARG A 313 16.14 5.97 8.16
C ARG A 313 15.77 6.55 9.54
N TYR A 314 14.71 6.00 10.15
CA TYR A 314 14.13 6.44 11.43
C TYR A 314 13.44 7.82 11.40
N ASP A 315 12.90 8.22 10.24
CA ASP A 315 11.88 9.27 10.16
C ASP A 315 10.45 8.68 10.31
N CYS A 316 9.42 9.44 9.90
CA CYS A 316 8.02 8.97 9.90
C CYS A 316 7.73 7.76 8.99
N SER A 317 8.70 7.27 8.20
CA SER A 317 8.66 5.94 7.57
C SER A 317 8.76 4.79 8.59
N SER A 318 9.26 5.10 9.79
CA SER A 318 9.45 4.20 10.92
C SER A 318 8.37 4.47 11.96
N ALA A 319 7.23 3.81 11.77
CA ALA A 319 6.05 3.82 12.65
C ALA A 319 5.66 2.39 13.07
N ASP A 320 4.50 2.24 13.72
CA ASP A 320 4.00 0.94 14.20
C ASP A 320 3.43 0.10 13.04
N LEU A 321 2.63 0.73 12.17
CA LEU A 321 1.98 0.09 11.02
C LEU A 321 2.03 0.98 9.78
N ASN A 322 2.00 0.39 8.60
CA ASN A 322 1.91 1.09 7.32
C ASN A 322 0.80 0.47 6.44
N PRO A 323 -0.39 1.07 6.32
CA PRO A 323 -1.46 0.50 5.51
C PRO A 323 -1.18 0.56 4.00
N ILE A 324 -0.26 1.41 3.56
CA ILE A 324 -0.02 1.67 2.13
C ILE A 324 1.32 1.14 1.58
N GLY A 325 2.17 0.56 2.44
CA GLY A 325 3.57 0.26 2.11
C GLY A 325 3.81 -0.81 1.05
N SER A 326 2.77 -1.49 0.58
CA SER A 326 2.85 -2.41 -0.57
C SER A 326 2.40 -1.79 -1.89
N PHE A 327 1.83 -0.58 -1.91
CA PHE A 327 1.30 0.02 -3.13
C PHE A 327 2.33 0.96 -3.80
N SER A 328 2.30 1.04 -5.14
CA SER A 328 3.01 2.09 -5.88
C SER A 328 2.30 3.42 -5.71
N LYS A 329 2.98 4.50 -6.07
CA LYS A 329 2.34 5.81 -6.12
C LYS A 329 1.16 5.86 -7.10
N ASN A 330 1.20 5.07 -8.17
CA ASN A 330 0.09 4.96 -9.13
C ASN A 330 -1.15 4.32 -8.52
N HIS A 331 -0.99 3.20 -7.80
CA HIS A 331 -2.10 2.58 -7.08
C HIS A 331 -2.74 3.55 -6.06
N LEU A 332 -1.93 4.38 -5.39
CA LEU A 332 -2.44 5.39 -4.46
C LEU A 332 -3.23 6.48 -5.17
N ARG A 333 -2.75 6.96 -6.33
CA ARG A 333 -3.49 7.93 -7.17
C ARG A 333 -4.83 7.37 -7.63
N GLU A 334 -4.85 6.12 -8.09
CA GLU A 334 -6.08 5.44 -8.53
C GLU A 334 -7.10 5.28 -7.38
N MET A 335 -6.62 4.87 -6.20
CA MET A 335 -7.47 4.79 -5.00
C MET A 335 -8.04 6.15 -4.61
N ILE A 336 -7.22 7.21 -4.60
CA ILE A 336 -7.66 8.57 -4.23
C ILE A 336 -8.69 9.11 -5.23
N ASP A 337 -8.49 8.88 -6.52
CA ASP A 337 -9.45 9.23 -7.58
C ASP A 337 -10.77 8.48 -7.40
N TRP A 338 -10.75 7.19 -7.10
CA TRP A 338 -11.97 6.44 -6.83
C TRP A 338 -12.69 6.93 -5.55
N VAL A 339 -11.95 7.16 -4.46
CA VAL A 339 -12.53 7.62 -3.19
C VAL A 339 -13.17 9.00 -3.32
N GLN A 340 -12.62 9.91 -4.12
CA GLN A 340 -13.13 11.27 -4.23
C GLN A 340 -14.60 11.30 -4.64
N TYR A 341 -14.98 10.42 -5.56
CA TYR A 341 -16.35 10.30 -6.06
C TYR A 341 -17.21 9.44 -5.13
N ASN A 342 -16.71 8.28 -4.72
CA ASN A 342 -17.48 7.30 -3.96
C ASN A 342 -17.77 7.72 -2.50
N PHE A 343 -16.94 8.60 -1.93
CA PHE A 343 -17.10 9.13 -0.57
C PHE A 343 -17.41 10.63 -0.53
N ASN A 344 -17.62 11.26 -1.69
CA ASN A 344 -17.91 12.69 -1.84
C ASN A 344 -16.89 13.59 -1.14
N LEU A 345 -15.61 13.42 -1.52
CA LEU A 345 -14.46 14.14 -0.98
C LEU A 345 -13.75 14.94 -2.08
N PRO A 346 -14.35 16.02 -2.61
CA PRO A 346 -13.78 16.80 -3.72
C PRO A 346 -12.42 17.45 -3.38
N VAL A 347 -12.09 17.59 -2.09
CA VAL A 347 -10.77 18.06 -1.62
C VAL A 347 -9.63 17.20 -2.17
N LEU A 348 -9.88 15.91 -2.45
CA LEU A 348 -8.87 14.96 -2.91
C LEU A 348 -8.29 15.31 -4.28
N GLN A 349 -9.04 16.06 -5.11
CA GLN A 349 -8.52 16.54 -6.40
C GLN A 349 -7.25 17.39 -6.21
N THR A 350 -7.19 18.21 -5.15
CA THR A 350 -6.01 19.04 -4.86
C THR A 350 -4.76 18.23 -4.53
N PHE A 351 -4.92 16.98 -4.06
CA PHE A 351 -3.82 16.05 -3.80
C PHE A 351 -3.37 15.33 -5.08
N LEU A 352 -4.30 15.04 -6.00
CA LEU A 352 -4.01 14.45 -7.31
C LEU A 352 -3.24 15.43 -8.21
N ASP A 353 -3.58 16.71 -8.14
CA ASP A 353 -3.00 17.78 -8.95
C ASP A 353 -1.67 18.30 -8.38
N ALA A 354 -1.40 18.07 -7.10
CA ALA A 354 -0.18 18.53 -6.46
C ALA A 354 1.06 17.82 -7.02
N LYS A 355 2.10 18.58 -7.37
CA LYS A 355 3.40 18.04 -7.75
C LYS A 355 4.05 17.36 -6.53
N PRO A 356 4.53 16.10 -6.64
CA PRO A 356 5.27 15.43 -5.58
C PRO A 356 6.52 16.22 -5.16
N SER A 357 6.68 16.46 -3.86
CA SER A 357 7.83 17.15 -3.26
C SER A 357 7.99 16.78 -1.79
N GLY A 358 9.23 16.57 -1.35
CA GLY A 358 9.60 16.32 0.03
C GLY A 358 9.55 17.55 0.97
N GLU A 359 9.59 18.78 0.44
CA GLU A 359 9.60 20.05 1.21
C GLU A 359 10.61 20.03 2.39
N LEU A 360 11.81 19.46 2.20
CA LEU A 360 12.84 19.39 3.25
C LEU A 360 13.96 20.44 3.08
N GLN A 361 14.10 20.98 1.88
CA GLN A 361 15.00 22.08 1.57
C GLN A 361 14.24 23.43 1.57
N PRO A 362 14.91 24.55 1.87
CA PRO A 362 14.30 25.87 1.79
C PRO A 362 13.73 26.14 0.39
N ILE A 363 12.49 26.61 0.33
CA ILE A 363 11.84 27.01 -0.93
C ILE A 363 12.33 28.42 -1.28
N THR A 364 12.82 28.61 -2.49
CA THR A 364 13.18 29.94 -3.03
C THR A 364 12.33 30.25 -4.28
N GLU A 365 12.41 31.48 -4.80
CA GLU A 365 11.65 31.84 -6.03
C GLU A 365 11.97 30.91 -7.21
N ASP A 366 13.21 30.43 -7.30
CA ASP A 366 13.72 29.61 -8.41
C ASP A 366 13.85 28.11 -8.07
N TYR A 367 13.63 27.71 -6.81
CA TYR A 367 13.89 26.34 -6.36
C TYR A 367 12.78 25.75 -5.49
N CYS A 368 12.30 24.58 -5.92
CA CYS A 368 11.47 23.69 -5.13
C CYS A 368 11.96 22.26 -5.37
N GLN A 369 12.01 21.46 -4.30
CA GLN A 369 12.46 20.07 -4.36
C GLN A 369 11.54 19.22 -5.26
N ASP A 370 12.11 18.41 -6.14
CA ASP A 370 11.38 17.56 -7.10
C ASP A 370 11.70 16.08 -6.86
N ASP A 371 10.69 15.32 -6.41
CA ASP A 371 10.88 13.92 -6.01
C ASP A 371 11.36 13.04 -7.19
N GLU A 372 10.77 13.18 -8.39
CA GLU A 372 11.17 12.38 -9.55
C GLU A 372 12.57 12.78 -10.06
N GLY A 373 12.91 14.07 -9.95
CA GLY A 373 14.25 14.58 -10.19
C GLY A 373 15.29 13.93 -9.27
N ASP A 374 14.99 13.85 -7.97
CA ASP A 374 15.84 13.21 -6.97
C ASP A 374 15.95 11.68 -7.17
N LEU A 375 14.88 11.03 -7.66
CA LEU A 375 14.87 9.61 -8.00
C LEU A 375 15.73 9.30 -9.23
N GLY A 376 15.76 10.23 -10.20
CA GLY A 376 16.43 10.10 -11.51
C GLY A 376 15.63 9.29 -12.54
N MET A 377 14.37 9.01 -12.24
CA MET A 377 13.43 8.25 -13.07
C MET A 377 12.00 8.52 -12.60
N SER A 378 11.02 8.35 -13.49
CA SER A 378 9.62 8.51 -13.11
C SER A 378 9.11 7.35 -12.24
N TYR A 379 8.00 7.57 -11.54
CA TYR A 379 7.35 6.50 -10.78
C TYR A 379 6.89 5.33 -11.67
N ASP A 380 6.47 5.60 -12.92
CA ASP A 380 6.12 4.56 -13.89
C ASP A 380 7.31 3.66 -14.25
N GLU A 381 8.47 4.28 -14.50
CA GLU A 381 9.71 3.55 -14.78
C GLU A 381 10.13 2.70 -13.57
N LEU A 382 10.05 3.28 -12.38
CA LEU A 382 10.40 2.61 -11.13
C LEU A 382 9.50 1.40 -10.85
N ALA A 383 8.18 1.54 -11.03
CA ALA A 383 7.22 0.45 -10.88
C ALA A 383 7.48 -0.67 -11.91
N SER A 384 7.79 -0.32 -13.16
CA SER A 384 8.11 -1.28 -14.22
C SER A 384 9.39 -2.09 -13.93
N PHE A 385 10.44 -1.43 -13.43
CA PHE A 385 11.66 -2.10 -12.97
C PHE A 385 11.42 -2.95 -11.72
N ALA A 386 10.59 -2.48 -10.79
CA ALA A 386 10.21 -3.22 -9.59
C ALA A 386 9.50 -4.55 -9.92
N ALA A 387 8.51 -4.50 -10.82
CA ALA A 387 7.79 -5.67 -11.31
C ALA A 387 8.73 -6.65 -12.04
N SER A 388 9.58 -6.14 -12.95
CA SER A 388 10.57 -6.96 -13.66
C SER A 388 11.55 -7.66 -12.69
N ARG A 389 12.00 -6.96 -11.65
CA ARG A 389 12.90 -7.52 -10.64
C ARG A 389 12.25 -8.62 -9.81
N LYS A 390 11.00 -8.42 -9.37
CA LYS A 390 10.37 -9.27 -8.34
C LYS A 390 9.43 -10.33 -8.91
N ASN A 391 8.53 -9.95 -9.82
CA ASN A 391 7.55 -10.87 -10.39
C ASN A 391 8.21 -11.77 -11.44
N GLU A 392 9.00 -11.16 -12.32
CA GLU A 392 9.71 -11.87 -13.40
C GLU A 392 11.10 -12.38 -13.00
N ARG A 393 11.56 -12.00 -11.81
CA ARG A 393 12.83 -12.46 -11.21
C ARG A 393 14.07 -12.09 -12.03
N LEU A 394 14.04 -10.94 -12.72
CA LEU A 394 15.14 -10.49 -13.56
C LEU A 394 16.24 -9.79 -12.72
N GLY A 395 17.49 -10.23 -12.92
CA GLY A 395 18.67 -9.46 -12.51
C GLY A 395 18.99 -8.35 -13.51
N ALA A 396 19.99 -7.50 -13.21
CA ALA A 396 20.27 -6.29 -14.00
C ALA A 396 20.49 -6.53 -15.51
N VAL A 397 21.24 -7.57 -15.88
CA VAL A 397 21.50 -7.90 -17.30
C VAL A 397 20.23 -8.37 -18.00
N SER A 398 19.47 -9.27 -17.38
CA SER A 398 18.22 -9.77 -17.96
C SER A 398 17.15 -8.68 -18.04
N MET A 399 17.11 -7.78 -17.06
CA MET A 399 16.27 -6.59 -17.08
C MET A 399 16.65 -5.69 -18.25
N PHE A 400 17.95 -5.43 -18.46
CA PHE A 400 18.43 -4.65 -19.61
C PHE A 400 17.99 -5.27 -20.95
N LEU A 401 18.20 -6.57 -21.14
CA LEU A 401 17.83 -7.26 -22.38
C LEU A 401 16.32 -7.19 -22.69
N LYS A 402 15.47 -7.20 -21.66
CA LYS A 402 14.02 -7.01 -21.82
C LYS A 402 13.70 -5.56 -22.19
N HIS A 403 14.13 -4.62 -21.36
CA HIS A 403 13.73 -3.21 -21.48
C HIS A 403 14.34 -2.53 -22.70
N VAL A 404 15.51 -2.95 -23.16
CA VAL A 404 16.08 -2.44 -24.41
C VAL A 404 15.23 -2.80 -25.63
N GLN A 405 14.45 -3.90 -25.59
CA GLN A 405 13.56 -4.28 -26.69
C GLN A 405 12.26 -3.47 -26.65
N THR A 406 11.71 -3.24 -25.46
CA THR A 406 10.40 -2.57 -25.29
C THR A 406 10.49 -1.05 -25.33
N SER A 407 11.65 -0.48 -25.00
CA SER A 407 11.83 0.97 -24.84
C SER A 407 12.54 1.65 -26.01
N THR A 408 12.77 0.93 -27.12
CA THR A 408 13.50 1.43 -28.31
C THR A 408 12.88 2.68 -28.94
N SER A 409 11.58 2.93 -28.73
CA SER A 409 10.87 4.10 -29.26
C SER A 409 11.08 5.37 -28.44
N VAL A 410 11.54 5.25 -27.19
CA VAL A 410 11.66 6.38 -26.25
C VAL A 410 13.10 6.63 -25.85
N TYR A 411 13.89 5.58 -25.65
CA TYR A 411 15.25 5.66 -25.14
C TYR A 411 16.25 4.92 -26.02
N THR A 412 17.46 5.46 -26.08
CA THR A 412 18.62 4.77 -26.64
C THR A 412 19.04 3.59 -25.73
N PRO A 413 19.73 2.57 -26.26
CA PRO A 413 20.24 1.48 -25.45
C PRO A 413 21.11 1.95 -24.28
N LYS A 414 21.93 3.00 -24.46
CA LYS A 414 22.74 3.60 -23.40
C LYS A 414 21.92 4.28 -22.30
N GLU A 415 20.83 4.95 -22.64
CA GLU A 415 19.94 5.55 -21.64
C GLU A 415 19.23 4.47 -20.81
N VAL A 416 18.75 3.40 -21.46
CA VAL A 416 18.16 2.25 -20.77
C VAL A 416 19.19 1.60 -19.83
N ALA A 417 20.43 1.42 -20.30
CA ALA A 417 21.53 0.93 -19.47
C ALA A 417 21.78 1.81 -18.24
N SER A 418 21.84 3.13 -18.42
CA SER A 418 22.03 4.10 -17.34
C SER A 418 20.93 4.01 -16.28
N LYS A 419 19.66 4.01 -16.70
CA LYS A 419 18.50 3.93 -15.79
C LYS A 419 18.48 2.62 -14.99
N ILE A 420 18.74 1.49 -15.62
CA ILE A 420 18.77 0.18 -14.95
C ILE A 420 19.94 0.07 -13.97
N LYS A 421 21.11 0.59 -14.35
CA LYS A 421 22.26 0.67 -13.43
C LYS A 421 21.96 1.56 -12.23
N GLN A 422 21.33 2.70 -12.45
CA GLN A 422 20.92 3.61 -11.37
C GLN A 422 19.93 2.92 -10.42
N PHE A 423 18.90 2.26 -10.96
CA PHE A 423 17.93 1.48 -10.18
C PHE A 423 18.63 0.44 -9.29
N HIS A 424 19.48 -0.41 -9.87
CA HIS A 424 20.19 -1.45 -9.12
C HIS A 424 21.22 -0.91 -8.14
N HIS A 425 21.91 0.18 -8.49
CA HIS A 425 22.88 0.84 -7.61
C HIS A 425 22.22 1.32 -6.33
N PHE A 426 21.12 2.05 -6.45
CA PHE A 426 20.44 2.62 -5.30
C PHE A 426 19.63 1.60 -4.51
N PHE A 427 19.04 0.61 -5.18
CA PHE A 427 18.45 -0.55 -4.50
C PHE A 427 19.50 -1.22 -3.59
N ALA A 428 20.70 -1.48 -4.11
CA ALA A 428 21.78 -2.09 -3.36
C ALA A 428 22.29 -1.20 -2.21
N LEU A 429 22.53 0.09 -2.48
CA LEU A 429 23.04 1.06 -1.51
C LEU A 429 22.09 1.22 -0.31
N ASN A 430 20.79 1.34 -0.59
CA ASN A 430 19.79 1.65 0.42
C ASN A 430 19.10 0.43 1.01
N ARG A 431 19.42 -0.81 0.58
CA ARG A 431 18.70 -2.01 1.03
C ARG A 431 18.68 -2.15 2.55
N HIS A 432 19.76 -1.74 3.22
CA HIS A 432 19.87 -1.74 4.66
C HIS A 432 18.74 -0.98 5.38
N LYS A 433 18.09 0.01 4.74
CA LYS A 433 16.96 0.73 5.31
C LYS A 433 15.70 -0.16 5.42
N THR A 434 15.53 -1.10 4.49
CA THR A 434 14.34 -1.98 4.44
C THR A 434 14.32 -3.06 5.53
N THR A 435 15.46 -3.30 6.20
CA THR A 435 15.55 -4.26 7.31
C THR A 435 14.83 -3.77 8.57
N THR A 436 14.74 -2.45 8.75
CA THR A 436 14.06 -1.78 9.86
C THR A 436 12.82 -1.01 9.40
N LEU A 437 12.31 -1.30 8.20
CA LEU A 437 11.11 -0.65 7.67
C LEU A 437 9.86 -1.17 8.40
N THR A 438 8.93 -0.26 8.65
CA THR A 438 7.66 -0.53 9.34
C THR A 438 6.89 -1.71 8.73
N PRO A 439 6.20 -2.50 9.57
CA PRO A 439 5.23 -3.46 9.10
C PRO A 439 4.14 -2.88 8.22
N ALA A 440 4.13 -3.23 6.93
CA ALA A 440 3.06 -2.82 6.03
C ALA A 440 2.08 -3.93 5.68
N TYR A 441 0.86 -3.52 5.38
CA TYR A 441 -0.16 -4.34 4.73
C TYR A 441 0.39 -4.95 3.44
N HIS A 442 0.16 -6.25 3.23
CA HIS A 442 0.55 -6.94 2.01
C HIS A 442 -0.58 -6.95 0.98
N ALA A 443 -0.29 -6.47 -0.23
CA ALA A 443 -1.25 -6.40 -1.33
C ALA A 443 -0.63 -6.78 -2.68
N THR A 444 0.55 -6.25 -2.98
CA THR A 444 1.20 -6.43 -4.29
C THR A 444 2.27 -7.50 -4.25
N SER A 445 2.45 -8.18 -5.38
CA SER A 445 3.46 -9.23 -5.53
C SER A 445 4.91 -8.72 -5.55
N TYR A 446 5.13 -7.41 -5.78
CA TYR A 446 6.47 -6.82 -5.85
C TYR A 446 6.93 -6.12 -4.56
N SER A 447 6.15 -6.22 -3.48
CA SER A 447 6.41 -5.59 -2.18
C SER A 447 7.89 -5.72 -1.74
N PRO A 448 8.56 -4.62 -1.35
CA PRO A 448 10.00 -4.61 -1.06
C PRO A 448 10.36 -5.12 0.35
N HIS A 449 9.39 -5.54 1.16
CA HIS A 449 9.59 -5.87 2.58
C HIS A 449 10.53 -7.07 2.80
N ASN A 450 11.62 -6.81 3.51
CA ASN A 450 12.68 -7.80 3.73
C ASN A 450 12.30 -8.93 4.71
N ASN A 451 11.42 -8.68 5.68
CA ASN A 451 11.11 -9.62 6.75
C ASN A 451 10.29 -10.84 6.30
N TRP A 452 9.66 -10.77 5.11
CA TRP A 452 8.73 -11.79 4.68
C TRP A 452 8.72 -11.98 3.17
N CYS A 453 8.24 -10.98 2.41
CA CYS A 453 8.01 -11.13 0.97
C CYS A 453 9.30 -11.15 0.13
N ASP A 454 10.30 -10.32 0.46
CA ASP A 454 11.52 -10.15 -0.32
C ASP A 454 12.79 -10.29 0.53
N SER A 455 12.95 -11.42 1.21
CA SER A 455 14.16 -11.71 1.99
C SER A 455 15.40 -11.75 1.09
N ARG A 456 16.35 -10.83 1.29
CA ARG A 456 17.59 -10.70 0.52
C ARG A 456 18.75 -10.21 1.38
N GLN A 457 19.97 -10.24 0.82
CA GLN A 457 21.10 -9.54 1.43
C GLN A 457 20.78 -8.04 1.56
N PHE A 458 21.33 -7.41 2.59
CA PHE A 458 21.27 -5.95 2.78
C PHE A 458 22.65 -5.28 2.65
N LEU A 459 23.71 -6.08 2.57
CA LEU A 459 25.06 -5.66 2.25
C LEU A 459 25.40 -6.20 0.86
N PHE A 460 25.40 -5.31 -0.13
CA PHE A 460 25.81 -5.64 -1.50
C PHE A 460 27.20 -5.08 -1.78
N PRO A 461 28.03 -5.79 -2.57
CA PRO A 461 29.25 -5.20 -3.09
C PRO A 461 28.91 -4.05 -4.04
N SER A 462 29.81 -3.06 -4.12
CA SER A 462 29.66 -1.94 -5.05
C SER A 462 29.48 -2.46 -6.48
N GLN A 463 28.35 -2.10 -7.10
CA GLN A 463 28.01 -2.54 -8.45
C GLN A 463 28.65 -1.67 -9.54
N LEU A 464 29.12 -0.46 -9.20
CA LEU A 464 29.59 0.54 -10.17
C LEU A 464 30.75 0.02 -11.04
N ASN A 465 31.65 -0.76 -10.46
CA ASN A 465 32.77 -1.40 -11.17
C ASN A 465 32.59 -2.93 -11.28
N GLY A 466 31.35 -3.42 -11.14
CA GLY A 466 31.04 -4.84 -11.15
C GLY A 466 30.93 -5.38 -12.57
N HIS A 467 31.30 -6.66 -12.75
CA HIS A 467 31.15 -7.40 -14.01
C HIS A 467 29.74 -7.28 -14.62
N THR A 468 28.70 -7.22 -13.77
CA THR A 468 27.30 -7.04 -14.19
C THR A 468 27.09 -5.74 -14.96
N PHE A 469 27.64 -4.62 -14.48
CA PHE A 469 27.45 -3.31 -15.12
C PHE A 469 28.31 -3.16 -16.36
N GLN A 470 29.52 -3.72 -16.37
CA GLN A 470 30.35 -3.79 -17.57
C GLN A 470 29.65 -4.58 -18.68
N LYS A 471 29.07 -5.74 -18.34
CA LYS A 471 28.32 -6.55 -19.31
C LYS A 471 27.11 -5.80 -19.88
N ILE A 472 26.46 -4.93 -19.11
CA ILE A 472 25.38 -4.07 -19.62
C ILE A 472 25.93 -3.05 -20.63
N ASP A 473 27.09 -2.45 -20.38
CA ASP A 473 27.71 -1.52 -21.35
C ASP A 473 28.08 -2.23 -22.65
N ASP A 474 28.73 -3.39 -22.55
CA ASP A 474 29.14 -4.17 -23.72
C ASP A 474 27.92 -4.56 -24.58
N LEU A 475 26.80 -4.92 -23.93
CA LEU A 475 25.54 -5.24 -24.61
C LEU A 475 24.85 -3.99 -25.19
N ALA A 476 24.89 -2.86 -24.49
CA ALA A 476 24.33 -1.61 -25.00
C ALA A 476 25.07 -1.14 -26.26
N ASP A 477 26.41 -1.21 -26.25
CA ASP A 477 27.24 -0.92 -27.42
C ASP A 477 26.97 -1.89 -28.57
N LEU A 478 26.77 -3.18 -28.27
CA LEU A 478 26.43 -4.18 -29.30
C LEU A 478 25.10 -3.87 -29.97
N VAL A 479 24.06 -3.54 -29.19
CA VAL A 479 22.72 -3.21 -29.70
C VAL A 479 22.75 -1.92 -30.52
N GLU A 480 23.48 -0.89 -30.07
CA GLU A 480 23.65 0.35 -30.86
C GLU A 480 24.32 0.06 -32.20
N ARG A 481 25.41 -0.71 -32.23
CA ARG A 481 26.09 -1.10 -33.48
C ARG A 481 25.17 -1.88 -34.41
N GLY A 482 24.38 -2.81 -33.88
CA GLY A 482 23.40 -3.58 -34.66
C GLY A 482 22.33 -2.66 -35.28
N ASN A 483 21.74 -1.77 -34.48
CA ASN A 483 20.75 -0.81 -34.95
C ASN A 483 21.30 0.12 -36.04
N HIS A 484 22.57 0.54 -35.94
CA HIS A 484 23.22 1.33 -36.98
C HIS A 484 23.40 0.54 -38.29
N GLN A 485 23.80 -0.73 -38.21
CA GLN A 485 23.95 -1.60 -39.38
C GLN A 485 22.61 -1.90 -40.06
N ASP A 486 21.54 -2.13 -39.28
CA ASP A 486 20.21 -2.38 -39.82
C ASP A 486 19.60 -1.13 -40.45
N ARG A 487 19.81 0.06 -39.87
CA ARG A 487 19.42 1.34 -40.49
C ARG A 487 20.17 1.61 -41.79
N ALA A 488 21.49 1.33 -41.83
CA ALA A 488 22.28 1.47 -43.05
C ALA A 488 21.79 0.51 -44.16
N ARG A 489 21.46 -0.74 -43.81
CA ARG A 489 20.86 -1.70 -44.75
C ARG A 489 19.46 -1.30 -45.22
N ALA A 490 18.64 -0.69 -44.36
CA ALA A 490 17.31 -0.20 -44.71
C ALA A 490 17.34 1.05 -45.62
N SER A 491 18.40 1.86 -45.55
CA SER A 491 18.64 2.97 -46.50
C SER A 491 19.19 2.49 -47.85
N ASP A 492 19.86 1.33 -47.89
CA ASP A 492 20.40 0.73 -49.12
C ASP A 492 19.38 -0.13 -49.90
N VAL A 493 18.12 -0.21 -49.43
CA VAL A 493 17.04 -0.85 -50.20
C VAL A 493 16.74 0.02 -51.44
N PRO A 494 16.96 -0.49 -52.67
CA PRO A 494 16.70 0.27 -53.88
C PRO A 494 15.25 0.75 -53.91
N ILE A 495 14.99 1.96 -54.39
CA ILE A 495 13.64 2.54 -54.53
C ILE A 495 12.65 1.59 -55.23
N MET A 496 13.16 0.71 -56.11
CA MET A 496 12.37 -0.32 -56.80
C MET A 496 11.81 -1.45 -55.92
N ALA A 497 12.29 -1.60 -54.67
CA ALA A 497 11.74 -2.54 -53.70
C ALA A 497 10.81 -1.86 -52.66
N LYS A 498 10.67 -0.52 -52.73
CA LYS A 498 9.71 0.28 -51.96
C LYS A 498 8.45 0.64 -52.76
N LEU A 499 8.47 0.45 -54.09
CA LEU A 499 7.30 0.37 -54.97
C LEU A 499 6.83 -1.08 -55.00
#